data_AF-A0A3C1FTV8-F1
#
_entry.id   AF-A0A3C1FTV8-F1
#
_cell.length_a   1.000
_cell.length_b   1.000
_cell.length_c   1.000
_cell.angle_alpha   90.00
_cell.angle_beta   90.00
_cell.angle_gamma   90.00
#
_symmetry.space_group_name_H-M   'P 1'
#
loop_
_entity.id
_entity.type
_entity.pdbx_description
1 polymer ?
#
loop_
_entity_poly.entity_id
_entity_poly.type
_entity_poly.pdbx_seq_one_letter_code
_entity_poly.pdbx_strand_id
1 'polypeptide(L)'
;MSKLQFWDPCLQRCFLLYYLVHRKDRWLTSEEEKNLFSHLKGRLFDIVKLVLNTGLRQDEVFSLPRSNVDLFRKTVTVKGKGDKVRTNPLNAAALGILKTRVKTRPIHSELVFPSAAGTKIMRQRLVRAFSKAVKDSGLQDFHFHDLRHYAEFQIMPSCNRVSYNILDISYS
;
A
#
# COMPACT_ATOMS: atom_id res chain seq x y z
N MET A 1 2.49 -26.94 21.98
CA MET A 1 2.15 -26.82 20.55
C MET A 1 0.64 -26.59 20.42
N SER A 2 0.20 -25.35 20.55
CA SER A 2 -1.22 -25.00 20.51
C SER A 2 -1.71 -24.91 19.07
N LYS A 3 -2.57 -25.85 18.68
CA LYS A 3 -3.35 -25.80 17.44
C LYS A 3 -4.26 -24.56 17.48
N LEU A 4 -4.07 -23.63 16.55
CA LEU A 4 -5.04 -22.58 16.27
C LEU A 4 -6.26 -23.23 15.59
N GLN A 5 -7.34 -23.43 16.33
CA GLN A 5 -8.64 -23.83 15.77
C GLN A 5 -9.39 -22.57 15.32
N PHE A 6 -9.48 -22.37 14.01
CA PHE A 6 -10.38 -21.41 13.39
C PHE A 6 -11.81 -22.00 13.38
N TRP A 7 -12.77 -21.30 14.00
CA TRP A 7 -14.20 -21.69 14.08
C TRP A 7 -15.04 -20.66 13.33
N ASP A 8 -15.15 -20.79 12.00
CA ASP A 8 -16.31 -20.29 11.24
C ASP A 8 -16.33 -20.92 9.81
N PRO A 9 -17.31 -21.80 9.49
CA PRO A 9 -17.41 -22.48 8.20
C PRO A 9 -17.57 -21.55 6.98
N CYS A 10 -18.14 -20.35 7.18
CA CYS A 10 -18.32 -19.37 6.10
C CYS A 10 -17.00 -18.67 5.73
N LEU A 11 -16.18 -18.35 6.74
CA LEU A 11 -14.86 -17.75 6.56
C LEU A 11 -13.90 -18.70 5.85
N GLN A 12 -13.95 -19.99 6.17
CA GLN A 12 -13.10 -20.99 5.56
C GLN A 12 -13.36 -21.12 4.05
N ARG A 13 -14.62 -20.99 3.61
CA ARG A 13 -15.00 -21.07 2.20
C ARG A 13 -14.66 -19.82 1.39
N CYS A 14 -14.85 -18.62 1.96
CA CYS A 14 -14.38 -17.36 1.34
C CYS A 14 -12.86 -17.28 1.25
N PHE A 15 -12.16 -17.69 2.32
CA PHE A 15 -10.70 -17.75 2.34
C PHE A 15 -10.16 -18.77 1.34
N LEU A 16 -10.74 -19.98 1.26
CA LEU A 16 -10.36 -20.98 0.25
C LEU A 16 -10.67 -20.53 -1.18
N LEU A 17 -11.80 -19.89 -1.44
CA LEU A 17 -12.12 -19.37 -2.79
C LEU A 17 -11.17 -18.23 -3.21
N TYR A 18 -10.85 -17.31 -2.30
CA TYR A 18 -9.85 -16.27 -2.55
C TYR A 18 -8.46 -16.86 -2.78
N TYR A 19 -8.01 -17.77 -1.91
CA TYR A 19 -6.71 -18.44 -1.98
C TYR A 19 -6.56 -19.35 -3.20
N LEU A 20 -7.64 -20.00 -3.65
CA LEU A 20 -7.66 -20.86 -4.84
C LEU A 20 -7.68 -20.05 -6.15
N VAL A 21 -8.25 -18.85 -6.16
CA VAL A 21 -8.21 -17.93 -7.32
C VAL A 21 -6.89 -17.16 -7.37
N HIS A 22 -6.29 -16.85 -6.22
CA HIS A 22 -5.08 -16.05 -6.06
C HIS A 22 -3.85 -16.87 -5.63
N ARG A 23 -3.63 -18.02 -6.29
CA ARG A 23 -2.56 -19.00 -5.98
C ARG A 23 -1.11 -18.46 -6.01
N LYS A 24 -0.89 -17.18 -6.35
CA LYS A 24 0.42 -16.52 -6.39
C LYS A 24 0.55 -15.34 -5.42
N ASP A 25 -0.45 -15.07 -4.60
CA ASP A 25 -0.42 -13.90 -3.72
C ASP A 25 0.35 -14.25 -2.44
N ARG A 26 1.60 -13.80 -2.38
CA ARG A 26 2.46 -13.93 -1.19
C ARG A 26 2.11 -12.84 -0.19
N TRP A 27 2.03 -13.26 1.07
CA TRP A 27 1.73 -12.41 2.21
C TRP A 27 3.01 -12.09 2.97
N LEU A 28 3.12 -10.85 3.48
CA LEU A 28 4.20 -10.49 4.39
C LEU A 28 3.82 -10.87 5.82
N THR A 29 4.72 -11.56 6.50
CA THR A 29 4.73 -11.65 7.97
C THR A 29 5.14 -10.30 8.57
N SER A 30 4.83 -10.08 9.85
CA SER A 30 5.20 -8.83 10.54
C SER A 30 6.71 -8.60 10.56
N GLU A 31 7.52 -9.67 10.57
CA GLU A 31 8.98 -9.60 10.54
C GLU A 31 9.49 -9.24 9.13
N GLU A 32 8.95 -9.88 8.10
CA GLU A 32 9.26 -9.56 6.71
C GLU A 32 8.86 -8.13 6.34
N GLU A 33 7.73 -7.64 6.85
CA GLU A 33 7.31 -6.26 6.66
C GLU A 33 8.33 -5.30 7.28
N LYS A 34 8.72 -5.51 8.55
CA LYS A 34 9.75 -4.69 9.21
C LYS A 34 11.07 -4.71 8.44
N ASN A 35 11.51 -5.89 8.01
CA ASN A 35 12.75 -6.05 7.25
C ASN A 35 12.68 -5.42 5.86
N LEU A 36 11.53 -5.47 5.18
CA LEU A 36 11.35 -4.74 3.93
C LEU A 36 11.46 -3.23 4.19
N PHE A 37 10.74 -2.72 5.19
CA PHE A 37 10.72 -1.29 5.50
C PHE A 37 12.07 -0.71 5.92
N SER A 38 12.95 -1.49 6.56
CA SER A 38 14.32 -1.06 6.89
C SER A 38 15.20 -0.83 5.65
N HIS A 39 14.87 -1.46 4.52
CA HIS A 39 15.56 -1.31 3.24
C HIS A 39 14.90 -0.26 2.32
N LEU A 40 13.70 0.21 2.64
CA LEU A 40 13.01 1.26 1.89
C LEU A 40 13.46 2.64 2.34
N LYS A 41 13.78 3.52 1.38
CA LYS A 41 14.26 4.89 1.68
C LYS A 41 13.46 5.96 0.93
N GLY A 42 13.32 7.11 1.59
CA GLY A 42 12.79 8.34 1.00
C GLY A 42 11.43 8.15 0.33
N ARG A 43 11.35 8.49 -0.95
CA ARG A 43 10.09 8.45 -1.71
C ARG A 43 9.52 7.04 -1.85
N LEU A 44 10.37 6.02 -1.96
CA LEU A 44 9.91 4.65 -2.13
C LEU A 44 9.21 4.14 -0.87
N PHE A 45 9.75 4.47 0.31
CA PHE A 45 9.13 4.17 1.61
C PHE A 45 7.71 4.71 1.68
N ASP A 46 7.53 5.99 1.34
CA ASP A 46 6.22 6.64 1.39
C ASP A 46 5.22 6.04 0.40
N ILE A 47 5.68 5.68 -0.80
CA ILE A 47 4.82 5.06 -1.82
C ILE A 47 4.35 3.69 -1.36
N VAL A 48 5.26 2.84 -0.87
CA VAL A 48 4.91 1.49 -0.40
C VAL A 48 3.96 1.59 0.78
N LYS A 49 4.26 2.44 1.76
CA LYS A 49 3.41 2.65 2.94
C LYS A 49 2.04 3.20 2.52
N LEU A 50 1.97 4.14 1.58
CA LEU A 50 0.68 4.64 1.08
C LEU A 50 -0.13 3.53 0.41
N VAL A 51 0.47 2.70 -0.45
CA VAL A 51 -0.22 1.59 -1.13
C VAL A 51 -0.78 0.60 -0.12
N LEU A 52 0.01 0.20 0.88
CA LEU A 52 -0.45 -0.73 1.93
C LEU A 52 -1.65 -0.18 2.70
N ASN A 53 -1.67 1.12 2.98
CA ASN A 53 -2.72 1.74 3.78
C ASN A 53 -3.98 2.14 3.00
N THR A 54 -3.90 2.23 1.66
CA THR A 54 -5.02 2.75 0.83
C THR A 54 -5.51 1.79 -0.25
N GLY A 55 -4.72 0.76 -0.58
CA GLY A 55 -5.02 -0.16 -1.67
C GLY A 55 -5.10 0.54 -3.03
N LEU A 56 -4.36 1.63 -3.25
CA LEU A 56 -4.30 2.29 -4.57
C LEU A 56 -3.50 1.44 -5.56
N ARG A 57 -3.90 1.46 -6.84
CA ARG A 57 -3.11 0.82 -7.91
C ARG A 57 -1.82 1.59 -8.12
N GLN A 58 -0.79 0.87 -8.57
CA GLN A 58 0.51 1.46 -8.87
C GLN A 58 0.42 2.71 -9.75
N ASP A 59 -0.31 2.65 -10.87
CA ASP A 59 -0.44 3.79 -11.78
C ASP A 59 -1.28 4.93 -11.20
N GLU A 60 -2.26 4.62 -10.35
CA GLU A 60 -3.08 5.62 -9.67
C GLU A 60 -2.22 6.44 -8.69
N VAL A 61 -1.28 5.80 -7.97
CA VAL A 61 -0.36 6.50 -7.07
C VAL A 61 0.60 7.42 -7.84
N PHE A 62 1.11 6.97 -8.99
CA PHE A 62 2.07 7.77 -9.78
C PHE A 62 1.44 8.93 -10.52
N SER A 63 0.18 8.78 -10.90
CA SER A 63 -0.61 9.82 -11.55
C SER A 63 -1.44 10.63 -10.56
N LEU A 64 -1.28 10.45 -9.24
CA LEU A 64 -2.11 11.11 -8.24
C LEU A 64 -1.81 12.62 -8.20
N PRO A 65 -2.76 13.48 -8.64
CA PRO A 65 -2.59 14.90 -8.51
C PRO A 65 -2.94 15.36 -7.08
N ARG A 66 -2.37 16.48 -6.66
CA ARG A 66 -2.63 17.12 -5.37
C ARG A 66 -4.12 17.43 -5.18
N SER A 67 -4.79 17.87 -6.24
CA SER A 67 -6.22 18.23 -6.25
C SER A 67 -7.13 17.07 -5.88
N ASN A 68 -6.68 15.83 -6.10
CA ASN A 68 -7.44 14.62 -5.78
C ASN A 68 -7.31 14.19 -4.32
N VAL A 69 -6.47 14.86 -3.53
CA VAL A 69 -6.29 14.57 -2.11
C VAL A 69 -7.04 15.61 -1.29
N ASP A 70 -8.07 15.20 -0.57
CA ASP A 70 -8.75 16.06 0.39
C ASP A 70 -8.23 15.77 1.80
N LEU A 71 -7.37 16.66 2.30
CA LEU A 71 -6.77 16.52 3.64
C LEU A 71 -7.77 16.83 4.76
N PHE A 72 -8.84 17.57 4.47
CA PHE A 72 -9.87 17.92 5.45
C PHE A 72 -10.87 16.76 5.60
N ARG A 73 -11.39 16.26 4.47
CA ARG A 73 -12.28 15.09 4.45
C ARG A 73 -11.54 13.77 4.62
N LYS A 74 -10.20 13.79 4.61
CA LYS A 74 -9.33 12.60 4.71
C LYS A 74 -9.67 11.57 3.64
N THR A 75 -9.80 12.02 2.39
CA THR A 75 -10.13 11.15 1.26
C THR A 75 -9.17 11.35 0.10
N VAL A 76 -9.02 10.31 -0.71
CA VAL A 76 -8.32 10.36 -1.99
C VAL A 76 -9.25 9.90 -3.10
N THR A 77 -9.37 10.73 -4.13
CA THR A 77 -10.22 10.45 -5.29
C THR A 77 -9.35 9.96 -6.44
N VAL A 78 -9.64 8.80 -7.00
CA VAL A 78 -8.90 8.26 -8.14
C VAL A 78 -9.83 7.92 -9.29
N LYS A 79 -9.35 8.18 -10.52
CA LYS A 79 -10.07 7.85 -11.75
C LYS A 79 -9.59 6.50 -12.25
N GLY A 80 -10.50 5.54 -12.32
CA GLY A 80 -10.25 4.20 -12.83
C GLY A 80 -10.44 4.08 -14.34
N LYS A 81 -10.34 2.84 -14.85
CA LYS A 81 -10.62 2.51 -16.25
C LYS A 81 -12.09 2.82 -16.57
N GLY A 82 -12.33 3.55 -17.68
CA GLY A 82 -13.68 3.94 -18.11
C GLY A 82 -14.27 5.13 -17.37
N ASP A 83 -13.42 6.05 -16.89
CA ASP A 83 -13.79 7.29 -16.16
C ASP A 83 -14.59 7.07 -14.87
N LYS A 84 -14.58 5.83 -14.35
CA LYS A 84 -15.17 5.51 -13.05
C LYS A 84 -14.36 6.17 -11.95
N VAL A 85 -14.96 7.15 -11.29
CA VAL A 85 -14.37 7.83 -10.14
C VAL A 85 -14.68 7.04 -8.87
N ARG A 86 -13.65 6.76 -8.06
CA ARG A 86 -13.81 6.18 -6.73
C ARG A 86 -13.09 7.04 -5.70
N THR A 87 -13.69 7.14 -4.52
CA THR A 87 -13.14 7.88 -3.40
C THR A 87 -12.78 6.89 -2.30
N ASN A 88 -11.51 6.85 -1.92
CA ASN A 88 -10.98 5.99 -0.88
C ASN A 88 -10.75 6.82 0.40
N PRO A 89 -11.21 6.37 1.57
CA PRO A 89 -10.86 7.01 2.84
C PRO A 89 -9.36 6.82 3.13
N LEU A 90 -8.75 7.82 3.76
CA LEU A 90 -7.36 7.81 4.18
C LEU A 90 -7.28 7.54 5.68
N ASN A 91 -6.47 6.56 6.07
CA ASN A 91 -6.13 6.36 7.47
C ASN A 91 -5.06 7.38 7.95
N ALA A 92 -4.77 7.38 9.25
CA ALA A 92 -3.85 8.34 9.85
C ALA A 92 -2.44 8.29 9.24
N ALA A 93 -1.92 7.09 8.96
CA ALA A 93 -0.61 6.89 8.34
C ALA A 93 -0.55 7.45 6.91
N ALA A 94 -1.54 7.10 6.07
CA ALA A 94 -1.65 7.60 4.70
C ALA A 94 -1.82 9.12 4.66
N LEU A 95 -2.63 9.67 5.57
CA LEU A 95 -2.84 11.11 5.69
C LEU A 95 -1.55 11.84 6.05
N GLY A 96 -0.77 11.32 6.99
CA GLY A 96 0.53 11.87 7.37
C GLY A 96 1.51 11.94 6.19
N ILE A 97 1.62 10.85 5.43
CA ILE A 97 2.46 10.78 4.23
C ILE A 97 2.02 11.80 3.19
N LEU A 98 0.72 11.84 2.88
CA LEU A 98 0.17 12.75 1.88
C LEU A 98 0.36 14.20 2.32
N LYS A 99 0.09 14.54 3.58
CA LYS A 99 0.30 15.90 4.12
C LYS A 99 1.75 16.35 3.94
N THR A 100 2.72 15.50 4.29
CA THR A 100 4.15 15.80 4.11
C THR A 100 4.49 15.96 2.63
N ARG A 101 4.10 15.00 1.78
CA ARG A 101 4.45 15.00 0.35
C ARG A 101 3.85 16.17 -0.41
N VAL A 102 2.59 16.49 -0.14
CA VAL A 102 1.90 17.66 -0.67
C VAL A 102 2.64 18.96 -0.33
N LYS A 103 3.14 19.08 0.91
CA LYS A 103 3.86 20.26 1.38
C LYS A 103 5.26 20.35 0.77
N THR A 104 5.95 19.23 0.60
CA THR A 104 7.35 19.18 0.10
C THR A 104 7.48 19.08 -1.42
N ARG A 105 6.37 19.02 -2.18
CA ARG A 105 6.43 18.87 -3.63
C ARG A 105 7.03 20.13 -4.29
N PRO A 106 7.68 20.02 -5.46
CA PRO A 106 8.05 21.16 -6.29
C PRO A 106 6.82 21.98 -6.67
N ILE A 107 6.92 23.31 -6.62
CA ILE A 107 5.82 24.25 -6.92
C ILE A 107 5.24 24.02 -8.32
N HIS A 108 6.08 23.69 -9.30
CA HIS A 108 5.69 23.48 -10.68
C HIS A 108 5.07 22.10 -10.98
N SER A 109 4.89 21.24 -9.96
CA SER A 109 4.29 19.93 -10.14
C SER A 109 2.98 19.77 -9.38
N GLU A 110 1.96 19.34 -10.12
CA GLU A 110 0.65 18.98 -9.56
C GLU A 110 0.64 17.56 -8.97
N LEU A 111 1.69 16.76 -9.17
CA LEU A 111 1.73 15.39 -8.68
C LEU A 111 2.15 15.34 -7.20
N VAL A 112 1.53 14.42 -6.44
CA VAL A 112 1.94 14.15 -5.05
C VAL A 112 3.31 13.46 -5.00
N PHE A 113 3.59 12.60 -5.98
CA PHE A 113 4.87 11.90 -6.14
C PHE A 113 5.52 12.22 -7.49
N PRO A 114 6.10 13.42 -7.65
CA PRO A 114 6.76 13.79 -8.90
C PRO A 114 8.16 13.17 -9.00
N SER A 115 8.65 13.06 -10.23
CA SER A 115 10.06 12.79 -10.54
C SER A 115 10.93 13.99 -10.14
N ALA A 116 12.25 13.87 -10.23
CA ALA A 116 13.16 15.00 -10.01
C ALA A 116 12.90 16.17 -10.97
N ALA A 117 12.37 15.89 -12.16
CA ALA A 117 11.99 16.88 -13.16
C ALA A 117 10.55 17.39 -13.02
N GLY A 118 9.83 17.04 -11.93
CA GLY A 118 8.44 17.44 -11.73
C GLY A 118 7.40 16.61 -12.50
N THR A 119 7.85 15.62 -13.29
CA THR A 119 7.00 14.79 -14.15
C THR A 119 6.56 13.48 -13.49
N LYS A 120 5.70 12.69 -14.16
CA LYS A 120 5.32 11.36 -13.67
C LYS A 120 6.53 10.45 -13.51
N ILE A 121 6.59 9.73 -12.39
CA ILE A 121 7.65 8.74 -12.14
C ILE A 121 7.55 7.60 -13.16
N MET A 122 8.68 7.24 -13.77
CA MET A 122 8.77 6.06 -14.62
C MET A 122 8.54 4.79 -13.79
N ARG A 123 7.45 4.06 -14.11
CA ARG A 123 7.06 2.81 -13.45
C ARG A 123 8.24 1.85 -13.29
N GLN A 124 9.01 1.65 -14.36
CA GLN A 124 10.15 0.73 -14.38
C GLN A 124 11.23 1.10 -13.35
N ARG A 125 11.51 2.39 -13.14
CA ARG A 125 12.52 2.83 -12.16
C ARG A 125 12.10 2.47 -10.74
N LEU A 126 10.82 2.68 -10.42
CA LEU A 126 10.30 2.37 -9.09
C LEU A 126 10.20 0.86 -8.86
N VAL A 127 9.71 0.10 -9.84
CA VAL A 127 9.68 -1.36 -9.75
C VAL A 127 11.08 -1.92 -9.55
N ARG A 128 12.09 -1.43 -10.28
CA ARG A 128 13.48 -1.83 -10.10
C ARG A 128 14.01 -1.49 -8.69
N ALA A 129 13.72 -0.29 -8.19
CA ALA A 129 14.12 0.11 -6.85
C ALA A 129 13.45 -0.74 -5.76
N PHE A 130 12.16 -1.06 -5.93
CA PHE A 130 11.42 -1.93 -5.05
C PHE A 130 11.95 -3.37 -5.09
N SER A 131 12.14 -3.95 -6.27
CA SER A 131 12.70 -5.29 -6.44
C SER A 131 14.11 -5.39 -5.84
N LYS A 132 14.90 -4.32 -5.87
CA LYS A 132 16.18 -4.26 -5.16
C LYS A 132 15.97 -4.33 -3.64
N ALA A 133 15.10 -3.50 -3.08
CA ALA A 133 14.80 -3.51 -1.65
C ALA A 133 14.28 -4.87 -1.16
N VAL A 134 13.44 -5.54 -1.96
CA VAL A 134 12.94 -6.90 -1.68
C VAL A 134 14.09 -7.92 -1.63
N LYS A 135 15.01 -7.86 -2.59
CA LYS A 135 16.19 -8.74 -2.60
C LYS A 135 17.09 -8.49 -1.40
N ASP A 136 17.34 -7.22 -1.09
CA ASP A 136 18.20 -6.80 0.02
C ASP A 136 17.58 -7.19 1.37
N SER A 137 16.25 -7.20 1.49
CA SER A 137 15.53 -7.66 2.69
C SER A 137 15.39 -9.18 2.81
N GLY A 138 15.96 -9.97 1.87
CA GLY A 138 15.87 -11.43 1.88
C GLY A 138 14.49 -12.00 1.52
N LEU A 139 13.58 -11.17 0.99
CA LEU A 139 12.27 -11.60 0.54
C LEU A 139 12.38 -12.30 -0.82
N GLN A 140 11.68 -13.43 -0.98
CA GLN A 140 11.64 -14.16 -2.24
C GLN A 140 10.29 -13.91 -2.95
N ASP A 141 10.27 -13.92 -4.28
CA ASP A 141 9.03 -13.88 -5.07
C ASP A 141 7.99 -12.83 -4.62
N PHE A 142 8.44 -11.61 -4.31
CA PHE A 142 7.57 -10.51 -3.89
C PHE A 142 7.75 -9.30 -4.81
N HIS A 143 6.64 -8.83 -5.36
CA HIS A 143 6.56 -7.80 -6.38
C HIS A 143 5.65 -6.65 -5.94
N PHE A 144 5.75 -5.53 -6.65
CA PHE A 144 4.99 -4.34 -6.27
C PHE A 144 3.47 -4.53 -6.34
N HIS A 145 2.97 -5.44 -7.19
CA HIS A 145 1.54 -5.71 -7.29
C HIS A 145 0.99 -6.45 -6.05
N ASP A 146 1.82 -7.26 -5.40
CA ASP A 146 1.46 -8.01 -4.20
C ASP A 146 1.15 -7.08 -3.01
N LEU A 147 1.73 -5.87 -2.98
CA LEU A 147 1.40 -4.84 -1.98
C LEU A 147 -0.09 -4.51 -1.97
N ARG A 148 -0.73 -4.46 -3.15
CA ARG A 148 -2.16 -4.15 -3.25
C ARG A 148 -3.00 -5.31 -2.73
N HIS A 149 -2.63 -6.55 -3.06
CA HIS A 149 -3.34 -7.75 -2.58
C HIS A 149 -3.27 -7.84 -1.05
N TYR A 150 -2.09 -7.58 -0.50
CA TYR A 150 -1.89 -7.48 0.94
C TYR A 150 -2.76 -6.38 1.58
N ALA A 151 -2.79 -5.19 0.98
CA ALA A 151 -3.62 -4.07 1.43
C ALA A 151 -5.11 -4.40 1.41
N GLU A 152 -5.61 -5.00 0.31
CA GLU A 152 -7.02 -5.34 0.14
C GLU A 152 -7.50 -6.27 1.25
N PHE A 153 -6.69 -7.27 1.60
CA PHE A 153 -7.01 -8.15 2.71
C PHE A 153 -6.90 -7.47 4.07
N GLN A 154 -5.89 -6.62 4.29
CA GLN A 154 -5.72 -5.91 5.55
C GLN A 154 -6.88 -4.94 5.81
N ILE A 155 -7.46 -4.37 4.75
CA ILE A 155 -8.56 -3.41 4.81
C ILE A 155 -9.93 -4.12 4.88
N MET A 156 -10.03 -5.40 4.51
CA MET A 156 -11.31 -6.12 4.45
C MET A 156 -11.85 -6.45 5.86
N PRO A 157 -12.99 -5.86 6.28
CA PRO A 157 -13.47 -5.93 7.66
C PRO A 157 -14.13 -7.27 8.05
N SER A 158 -14.30 -8.21 7.11
CA SER A 158 -15.08 -9.43 7.34
C SER A 158 -14.29 -10.64 7.84
N CYS A 159 -12.96 -10.56 7.92
CA CYS A 159 -12.13 -11.63 8.47
C CYS A 159 -11.35 -11.06 9.65
N ASN A 160 -11.83 -11.36 10.85
CA ASN A 160 -11.22 -10.96 12.12
C ASN A 160 -9.82 -11.59 12.24
N ARG A 161 -8.82 -11.00 11.57
CA ARG A 161 -7.42 -11.21 11.92
C ARG A 161 -7.22 -10.40 13.19
N VAL A 162 -7.25 -11.12 14.32
CA VAL A 162 -6.66 -10.77 15.62
C VAL A 162 -5.94 -9.42 15.57
N SER A 163 -6.51 -8.45 16.28
CA SER A 163 -6.00 -7.12 16.56
C SER A 163 -4.47 -7.05 16.57
N TYR A 164 -3.85 -6.84 15.41
CA TYR A 164 -2.55 -6.22 15.37
C TYR A 164 -2.82 -4.73 15.24
N ASN A 165 -2.75 -4.07 16.40
CA ASN A 165 -2.73 -2.62 16.52
C ASN A 165 -1.63 -2.06 15.60
N ILE A 166 -2.01 -1.68 14.37
CA ILE A 166 -1.22 -0.78 13.51
C ILE A 166 -1.47 0.69 13.93
N LEU A 167 -1.90 0.90 15.18
CA LEU A 167 -2.04 2.22 15.78
C LEU A 167 -0.95 2.54 16.81
N ASP A 168 -0.09 1.59 17.21
CA ASP A 168 0.95 1.83 18.23
C ASP A 168 2.37 1.44 17.80
N ILE A 169 2.72 1.65 16.53
CA ILE A 169 4.14 1.77 16.16
C ILE A 169 4.41 3.23 15.85
N SER A 170 4.42 4.01 16.93
CA SER A 170 5.20 5.24 17.01
C SER A 170 6.65 4.86 16.72
N TYR A 171 7.09 5.09 15.48
CA TYR A 171 8.52 5.16 15.18
C TYR A 171 9.05 6.35 15.97
N SER A 172 9.62 6.07 17.15
CA SER A 172 10.46 6.99 17.91
C SER A 172 11.86 7.03 17.30
#